data_AF-A0A9X8CP96-F1
#
_entry.id   AF-A0A9X8CP96-F1
#
_cell.length_a   1.000
_cell.length_b   1.000
_cell.length_c   1.000
_cell.angle_alpha   90.00
_cell.angle_beta   90.00
_cell.angle_gamma   90.00
#
_symmetry.space_group_name_H-M   'P 1'
#
loop_
_entity.id
_entity.type
_entity.pdbx_description
1 polymer ?
#
loop_
_entity_poly.entity_id
_entity_poly.type
_entity_poly.pdbx_seq_one_letter_code
_entity_poly.pdbx_strand_id
1 'polypeptide(L)'
;MNDLEGATLAFLDTNSIDSKSLDVLFAHPDELSKLARIAHITLPIVVFDELMSHKRARFKEDRQNLMNSRLLNDIPGSREKLQELTFDSYKDAMVRNCSIKYDIIRLTNYEAAWARTYDLALHNKAPFNKGSDKGFKDAYIVLAIEEYLEQHPRYSNVLLITGDVRMTEYFSSPESKVKVYKDINAALKSLLLNGADSGGIAENGNDPFESRNVNGISPTKRNANLIDINALIDDLNNSHSFLNTHSIVAKYKDMDISNLSLGDARRILEACINNSQVSYVLTDKDVNRFVRPIFIHYQKSLDDDEYSAYVDALGLPNDRLDASGHVLLSRCESEAYNTFVQGLISHIQSRSFGSSISTDVDEIESQISRLVSYEAIDKNAVTWRDVAFVFIKNGVSASSSKVTPGCFRTSYPYWTTGATKSKQPSLARYHFV
;
A
#
# COMPACT_ATOMS: atom_id res chain seq x y z
N MET A 1 9.18 -27.84 26.80
CA MET A 1 10.16 -28.10 25.74
C MET A 1 9.45 -28.95 24.70
N ASN A 2 8.65 -28.34 23.83
CA ASN A 2 7.96 -29.05 22.76
C ASN A 2 8.22 -28.32 21.44
N ASP A 3 8.67 -29.11 20.46
CA ASP A 3 8.34 -29.07 19.03
C ASP A 3 8.74 -27.81 18.22
N LEU A 4 10.02 -27.75 17.80
CA LEU A 4 10.49 -26.88 16.71
C LEU A 4 11.43 -27.64 15.74
N GLU A 5 11.34 -28.97 15.66
CA GLU A 5 11.92 -29.67 14.50
C GLU A 5 11.11 -29.28 13.26
N GLY A 6 11.75 -28.65 12.27
CA GLY A 6 11.07 -28.16 11.08
C GLY A 6 10.69 -26.67 11.08
N ALA A 7 11.12 -25.90 12.10
CA ALA A 7 10.78 -24.48 12.19
C ALA A 7 11.42 -23.65 11.06
N THR A 8 10.65 -22.70 10.52
CA THR A 8 11.16 -21.72 9.55
C THR A 8 11.80 -20.55 10.28
N LEU A 9 12.99 -20.13 9.84
CA LEU A 9 13.73 -18.97 10.35
C LEU A 9 13.82 -17.91 9.26
N ALA A 10 13.58 -16.65 9.59
CA ALA A 10 13.64 -15.53 8.66
C ALA A 10 14.59 -14.44 9.18
N PHE A 11 15.67 -14.20 8.43
CA PHE A 11 16.56 -13.07 8.61
C PHE A 11 16.11 -11.90 7.75
N LEU A 12 16.15 -10.70 8.32
CA LEU A 12 15.75 -9.47 7.64
C LEU A 12 16.95 -8.53 7.49
N ASP A 13 17.05 -7.90 6.32
CA ASP A 13 17.97 -6.81 6.02
C ASP A 13 17.32 -5.44 6.30
N THR A 14 18.12 -4.43 6.64
CA THR A 14 17.67 -3.08 7.00
C THR A 14 16.72 -2.49 5.94
N ASN A 15 17.06 -2.62 4.66
CA ASN A 15 16.28 -2.06 3.56
C ASN A 15 14.88 -2.68 3.45
N SER A 16 14.68 -3.90 3.94
CA SER A 16 13.38 -4.59 3.90
C SER A 16 12.43 -4.15 5.01
N ILE A 17 12.93 -3.48 6.06
CA ILE A 17 12.19 -3.17 7.28
C ILE A 17 12.29 -1.73 7.77
N ASP A 18 13.11 -0.87 7.17
CA ASP A 18 13.25 0.54 7.61
C ASP A 18 11.99 1.36 7.33
N SER A 19 11.37 1.88 8.39
CA SER A 19 10.24 2.80 8.30
C SER A 19 10.68 4.26 8.36
N LYS A 20 10.16 5.07 7.43
CA LYS A 20 10.32 6.54 7.48
C LYS A 20 9.68 7.19 8.71
N SER A 21 8.66 6.56 9.28
CA SER A 21 8.01 7.03 10.49
C SER A 21 8.86 6.71 11.74
N LEU A 22 8.82 7.66 12.68
CA LEU A 22 9.31 7.49 14.04
C LEU A 22 8.31 6.64 14.87
N ASP A 23 7.00 6.64 14.58
CA ASP A 23 5.98 6.04 15.45
C ASP A 23 6.00 4.50 15.49
N VAL A 24 6.62 3.88 14.49
CA VAL A 24 6.69 2.42 14.35
C VAL A 24 8.13 1.95 14.25
N LEU A 25 8.43 0.74 14.72
CA LEU A 25 9.78 0.17 14.65
C LEU A 25 10.14 -0.29 13.23
N PHE A 26 9.23 -1.04 12.58
CA PHE A 26 9.43 -1.63 11.26
C PHE A 26 8.43 -1.08 10.24
N ALA A 27 8.84 -1.09 8.97
CA ALA A 27 7.94 -0.94 7.83
C ALA A 27 7.12 -2.22 7.61
N HIS A 28 6.04 -2.15 6.82
CA HIS A 28 5.24 -3.33 6.43
C HIS A 28 4.72 -4.16 7.62
N PRO A 29 4.03 -3.54 8.60
CA PRO A 29 3.62 -4.23 9.83
C PRO A 29 2.67 -5.41 9.57
N ASP A 30 1.84 -5.33 8.53
CA ASP A 30 0.90 -6.39 8.17
C ASP A 30 1.61 -7.61 7.59
N GLU A 31 2.55 -7.39 6.66
CA GLU A 31 3.35 -8.45 6.05
C GLU A 31 4.31 -9.10 7.06
N LEU A 32 4.96 -8.31 7.91
CA LEU A 32 5.81 -8.83 8.98
C LEU A 32 4.99 -9.60 10.02
N SER A 33 3.78 -9.15 10.34
CA SER A 33 2.88 -9.89 11.23
C SER A 33 2.47 -11.23 10.64
N LYS A 34 2.22 -11.30 9.33
CA LYS A 34 1.97 -12.57 8.62
C LYS A 34 3.20 -13.47 8.66
N LEU A 35 4.39 -12.92 8.41
CA LEU A 35 5.64 -13.67 8.43
C LEU A 35 5.94 -14.21 9.83
N ALA A 36 5.76 -13.40 10.88
CA ALA A 36 5.99 -13.77 12.27
C ALA A 36 5.09 -14.92 12.77
N ARG A 37 3.95 -15.17 12.10
CA ARG A 37 3.07 -16.31 12.42
C ARG A 37 3.62 -17.64 11.91
N ILE A 38 4.43 -17.62 10.86
CA ILE A 38 4.89 -18.85 10.15
C ILE A 38 6.40 -19.02 10.17
N ALA A 39 7.14 -17.98 10.56
CA ALA A 39 8.59 -17.98 10.65
C ALA A 39 9.06 -17.26 11.91
N HIS A 40 10.13 -17.76 12.50
CA HIS A 40 10.85 -17.07 13.56
C HIS A 40 11.67 -15.93 12.96
N ILE A 41 11.31 -14.68 13.29
CA ILE A 41 12.03 -13.51 12.79
C ILE A 41 13.27 -13.26 13.64
N THR A 42 14.41 -13.09 12.98
CA THR A 42 15.70 -12.85 13.64
C THR A 42 16.48 -11.75 12.92
N LEU A 43 17.02 -10.82 13.69
CA LEU A 43 17.77 -9.66 13.20
C LEU A 43 19.24 -9.76 13.60
N PRO A 44 20.17 -9.70 12.64
CA PRO A 44 21.56 -9.37 12.95
C PRO A 44 21.63 -8.03 13.68
N ILE A 45 22.46 -7.94 14.72
CA ILE A 45 22.60 -6.69 15.51
C ILE A 45 22.95 -5.48 14.64
N VAL A 46 23.75 -5.66 13.58
CA VAL A 46 24.11 -4.59 12.66
C VAL A 46 22.90 -4.02 11.91
N VAL A 47 21.90 -4.85 11.57
CA VAL A 47 20.64 -4.42 10.96
C VAL A 47 19.83 -3.58 11.95
N PHE A 48 19.75 -4.03 13.20
CA PHE A 48 19.07 -3.29 14.26
C PHE A 48 19.76 -1.95 14.56
N ASP A 49 21.09 -1.93 14.65
CA ASP A 49 21.87 -0.72 14.90
C ASP A 49 21.76 0.27 13.75
N GLU A 50 21.73 -0.20 12.50
CA GLU A 50 21.50 0.64 11.33
C GLU A 50 20.10 1.26 11.35
N LEU A 51 19.07 0.46 11.62
CA LEU A 51 17.70 0.93 11.79
C LEU A 51 17.60 2.01 12.87
N MET A 52 18.26 1.80 14.02
CA MET A 52 18.32 2.79 15.10
C MET A 52 19.06 4.06 14.68
N SER A 53 20.13 3.93 13.88
CA SER A 53 20.87 5.07 13.34
C SER A 53 20.02 5.93 12.41
N HIS A 54 19.26 5.31 11.50
CA HIS A 54 18.33 6.01 10.61
C HIS A 54 17.25 6.76 11.40
N LYS A 55 16.65 6.10 12.39
CA LYS A 55 15.65 6.74 13.27
C LYS A 55 16.23 7.86 14.11
N ARG A 56 17.46 7.71 14.62
CA ARG A 56 18.17 8.75 15.36
C ARG A 56 18.46 9.98 14.49
N ALA A 57 18.82 9.77 13.23
CA ALA A 57 19.03 10.86 12.27
C ALA A 57 17.73 11.63 12.02
N ARG A 58 16.62 10.93 11.75
CA ARG A 58 15.30 11.55 11.55
C ARG A 58 14.82 12.29 12.80
N PHE A 59 14.96 11.70 13.98
CA PHE A 59 14.64 12.38 15.23
C PHE A 59 15.38 13.72 15.39
N LYS A 60 16.68 13.75 15.05
CA LYS A 60 17.46 15.00 15.10
C LYS A 60 16.96 16.02 14.08
N GLU A 61 16.64 15.58 12.87
CA GLU A 61 16.10 16.42 11.80
C GLU A 61 14.74 17.02 12.19
N ASP A 62 13.78 16.19 12.61
CA ASP A 62 12.45 16.63 13.04
C ASP A 62 12.52 17.57 14.24
N ARG A 63 13.39 17.27 15.22
CA ARG A 63 13.64 18.14 16.37
C ARG A 63 14.20 19.49 15.91
N GLN A 64 15.16 19.51 14.99
CA GLN A 64 15.74 20.76 14.51
C GLN A 64 14.73 21.57 13.69
N ASN A 65 13.94 20.92 12.84
CA ASN A 65 12.87 21.55 12.08
C ASN A 65 11.82 22.19 13.00
N LEU A 66 11.47 21.49 14.08
CA LEU A 66 10.57 22.01 15.08
C LEU A 66 11.19 23.18 15.87
N MET A 67 12.48 23.09 16.26
CA MET A 67 13.21 24.21 16.91
C MET A 67 13.23 25.49 16.07
N ASN A 68 13.36 25.34 14.76
CA ASN A 68 13.38 26.43 13.80
C ASN A 68 11.97 26.97 13.49
N SER A 69 10.92 26.28 13.92
CA SER A 69 9.55 26.69 13.68
C SER A 69 9.19 27.93 14.51
N ARG A 70 8.49 28.88 13.87
CA ARG A 70 7.94 30.07 14.53
C ARG A 70 6.87 29.71 15.57
N LEU A 71 6.25 28.53 15.45
CA LEU A 71 5.20 28.03 16.33
C LEU A 71 5.65 27.85 17.79
N LEU A 72 6.95 27.62 18.03
CA LEU A 72 7.48 27.46 19.40
C LEU A 72 7.64 28.78 20.15
N ASN A 73 7.63 29.92 19.44
CA ASN A 73 7.71 31.23 20.10
C ASN A 73 6.42 31.55 20.88
N ASP A 74 5.29 30.98 20.45
CA ASP A 74 3.97 31.28 21.00
C ASP A 74 3.58 30.35 22.16
N ILE A 75 4.40 29.33 22.45
CA ILE A 75 4.16 28.35 23.53
C ILE A 75 5.26 28.46 24.58
N PRO A 76 4.99 29.09 25.75
CA PRO A 76 5.96 29.22 26.84
C PRO A 76 6.49 27.86 27.32
N GLY A 77 7.81 27.73 27.50
CA GLY A 77 8.43 26.49 27.98
C GLY A 77 8.57 25.37 26.92
N SER A 78 8.13 25.59 25.69
CA SER A 78 8.13 24.57 24.64
C SER A 78 9.53 24.26 24.10
N ARG A 79 10.44 25.26 24.11
CA ARG A 79 11.81 25.07 23.65
C ARG A 79 12.64 24.24 24.62
N GLU A 80 12.49 24.52 25.91
CA GLU A 80 13.15 23.81 27.01
C GLU A 80 12.71 22.35 27.02
N LYS A 81 11.40 22.09 26.93
CA LYS A 81 10.87 20.72 26.81
C LYS A 81 11.35 19.98 25.57
N LEU A 82 11.51 20.66 24.43
CA LEU A 82 12.04 20.01 23.23
C LEU A 82 13.52 19.68 23.31
N GLN A 83 14.30 20.47 24.07
CA GLN A 83 15.71 20.19 24.32
C GLN A 83 15.89 18.99 25.27
N GLU A 84 14.97 18.82 26.22
CA GLU A 84 14.92 17.68 27.13
C GLU A 84 14.53 16.36 26.44
N LEU A 85 13.85 16.41 25.28
CA LEU A 85 13.52 15.21 24.51
C LEU A 85 14.78 14.54 23.96
N THR A 86 14.98 13.28 24.36
CA THR A 86 16.09 12.44 23.92
C THR A 86 15.61 11.30 23.03
N PHE A 87 16.48 10.88 22.10
CA PHE A 87 16.17 9.75 21.23
C PHE A 87 16.00 8.45 22.03
N ASP A 88 16.70 8.28 23.15
CA ASP A 88 16.67 7.03 23.90
C ASP A 88 15.29 6.79 24.54
N SER A 89 14.64 7.83 25.08
CA SER A 89 13.25 7.71 25.54
C SER A 89 12.27 7.28 24.44
N TYR A 90 12.53 7.73 23.21
CA TYR A 90 11.71 7.41 22.05
C TYR A 90 11.97 5.99 21.55
N LYS A 91 13.25 5.59 21.50
CA LYS A 91 13.70 4.22 21.21
C LYS A 91 13.03 3.20 22.12
N ASP A 92 13.05 3.43 23.42
CA ASP A 92 12.48 2.48 24.37
C ASP A 92 10.96 2.36 24.23
N ALA A 93 10.26 3.45 23.89
CA ALA A 93 8.83 3.41 23.57
C ALA A 93 8.55 2.60 22.29
N MET A 94 9.26 2.88 21.19
CA MET A 94 9.10 2.16 19.92
C MET A 94 9.34 0.66 20.05
N VAL A 95 10.42 0.28 20.75
CA VAL A 95 10.78 -1.13 20.94
C VAL A 95 9.73 -1.83 21.81
N ARG A 96 9.26 -1.20 22.89
CA ARG A 96 8.22 -1.77 23.76
C ARG A 96 6.86 -1.90 23.07
N ASN A 97 6.51 -0.96 22.20
CA ASN A 97 5.23 -0.95 21.51
C ASN A 97 5.23 -1.82 20.23
N CYS A 98 6.36 -2.45 19.88
CA CYS A 98 6.43 -3.32 18.72
C CYS A 98 5.65 -4.63 18.98
N SER A 99 4.58 -4.85 18.20
CA SER A 99 3.75 -6.06 18.29
C SER A 99 4.38 -7.29 17.62
N ILE A 100 5.38 -7.09 16.76
CA ILE A 100 6.06 -8.15 16.03
C ILE A 100 7.13 -8.75 16.93
N LYS A 101 7.09 -10.07 17.14
CA LYS A 101 8.13 -10.78 17.88
C LYS A 101 9.36 -10.98 17.00
N TYR A 102 10.52 -10.60 17.51
CA TYR A 102 11.80 -10.80 16.85
C TYR A 102 12.91 -11.05 17.88
N ASP A 103 13.94 -11.79 17.47
CA ASP A 103 15.17 -11.96 18.25
C ASP A 103 16.33 -11.20 17.61
N ILE A 104 17.31 -10.78 18.41
CA ILE A 104 18.54 -10.15 17.92
C ILE A 104 19.71 -11.12 18.10
N ILE A 105 20.45 -11.36 17.02
CA ILE A 105 21.66 -12.18 17.04
C ILE A 105 22.92 -11.32 16.94
N ARG A 106 24.00 -11.83 17.54
CA ARG A 106 25.31 -11.17 17.57
C ARG A 106 26.35 -12.20 17.16
N LEU A 107 27.33 -11.77 16.35
CA LEU A 107 28.55 -12.55 16.17
C LEU A 107 29.22 -12.74 17.54
N THR A 108 29.62 -13.97 17.84
CA THR A 108 30.32 -14.30 19.08
C THR A 108 31.80 -14.55 18.86
N ASN A 109 32.19 -15.12 17.72
CA ASN A 109 33.58 -15.35 17.35
C ASN A 109 34.13 -14.23 16.45
N TYR A 110 34.48 -13.10 17.07
CA TYR A 110 34.98 -11.92 16.36
C TYR A 110 36.28 -12.17 15.58
N GLU A 111 37.18 -13.00 16.10
CA GLU A 111 38.48 -13.24 15.48
C GLU A 111 38.32 -14.02 14.17
N ALA A 112 37.53 -15.10 14.18
CA ALA A 112 37.22 -15.87 12.98
C ALA A 112 36.42 -15.03 11.97
N ALA A 113 35.43 -14.28 12.45
CA ALA A 113 34.64 -13.40 11.60
C ALA A 113 35.50 -12.31 10.94
N TRP A 114 36.45 -11.74 11.68
CA TRP A 114 37.39 -10.74 11.15
C TRP A 114 38.31 -11.33 10.08
N ALA A 115 38.90 -12.49 10.33
CA ALA A 115 39.75 -13.17 9.36
C ALA A 115 38.98 -13.48 8.04
N ARG A 116 37.74 -13.96 8.15
CA ARG A 116 36.88 -14.20 6.98
C ARG A 116 36.50 -12.90 6.27
N THR A 117 36.11 -11.86 7.02
CA THR A 117 35.78 -10.55 6.44
C THR A 117 36.97 -9.97 5.68
N TYR A 118 38.19 -10.10 6.22
CA TYR A 118 39.41 -9.65 5.56
C TYR A 118 39.68 -10.39 4.25
N ASP A 119 39.54 -11.72 4.23
CA ASP A 119 39.68 -12.51 2.99
C ASP A 119 38.65 -12.11 1.93
N LEU A 120 37.39 -11.93 2.35
CA LEU A 120 36.30 -11.53 1.46
C LEU A 120 36.55 -10.15 0.85
N ALA A 121 37.02 -9.20 1.66
CA ALA A 121 37.34 -7.84 1.23
C ALA A 121 38.52 -7.83 0.23
N LEU A 122 39.64 -8.49 0.59
CA LEU A 122 40.87 -8.51 -0.21
C LEU A 122 40.63 -9.05 -1.63
N HIS A 123 39.73 -10.01 -1.76
CA HIS A 123 39.40 -10.64 -3.04
C HIS A 123 38.11 -10.10 -3.69
N ASN A 124 37.51 -9.04 -3.13
CA ASN A 124 36.21 -8.49 -3.53
C ASN A 124 35.13 -9.58 -3.74
N LYS A 125 35.16 -10.64 -2.92
CA LYS A 125 34.18 -11.72 -2.94
C LYS A 125 32.87 -11.22 -2.35
N ALA A 126 31.76 -11.84 -2.75
CA ALA A 126 30.48 -11.58 -2.10
C ALA A 126 30.62 -11.73 -0.57
N PRO A 127 30.00 -10.87 0.25
CA PRO A 127 29.06 -9.81 -0.13
C PRO A 127 29.72 -8.44 -0.43
N PHE A 128 31.05 -8.35 -0.54
CA PHE A 128 31.71 -7.11 -1.00
C PHE A 128 31.44 -6.85 -2.48
N ASN A 129 31.36 -5.59 -2.88
CA ASN A 129 31.18 -5.18 -4.26
C ASN A 129 32.42 -5.51 -5.12
N LYS A 130 32.22 -5.87 -6.39
CA LYS A 130 33.33 -6.15 -7.31
C LYS A 130 34.20 -4.91 -7.49
N GLY A 131 35.51 -5.05 -7.29
CA GLY A 131 36.47 -3.96 -7.41
C GLY A 131 36.30 -2.85 -6.36
N SER A 132 35.66 -3.13 -5.22
CA SER A 132 35.43 -2.15 -4.17
C SER A 132 35.39 -2.81 -2.79
N ASP A 133 35.95 -2.12 -1.79
CA ASP A 133 35.90 -2.57 -0.38
C ASP A 133 34.57 -2.23 0.31
N LYS A 134 33.55 -1.85 -0.48
CA LYS A 134 32.18 -1.63 -0.01
C LYS A 134 31.49 -2.98 0.19
N GLY A 135 30.91 -3.19 1.37
CA GLY A 135 30.18 -4.41 1.72
C GLY A 135 30.49 -4.95 3.12
N PHE A 136 31.24 -4.18 3.93
CA PHE A 136 31.59 -4.59 5.30
C PHE A 136 30.38 -4.93 6.17
N LYS A 137 29.30 -4.13 6.11
CA LYS A 137 28.06 -4.40 6.86
C LYS A 137 27.42 -5.70 6.39
N ASP A 138 27.34 -5.89 5.08
CA ASP A 138 26.75 -7.07 4.46
C ASP A 138 27.56 -8.32 4.82
N ALA A 139 28.89 -8.21 4.87
CA ALA A 139 29.79 -9.27 5.34
C ALA A 139 29.52 -9.64 6.81
N TYR A 140 29.33 -8.63 7.66
CA TYR A 140 28.95 -8.86 9.05
C TYR A 140 27.60 -9.57 9.16
N ILE A 141 26.61 -9.21 8.32
CA ILE A 141 25.30 -9.86 8.29
C ILE A 141 25.42 -11.34 7.91
N VAL A 142 26.05 -11.66 6.78
CA VAL A 142 26.12 -13.04 6.29
C VAL A 142 26.91 -13.94 7.25
N LEU A 143 27.98 -13.43 7.85
CA LEU A 143 28.76 -14.18 8.85
C LEU A 143 27.99 -14.40 10.15
N ALA A 144 27.22 -13.40 10.61
CA ALA A 144 26.35 -13.56 11.77
C ALA A 144 25.29 -14.64 11.55
N ILE A 145 24.74 -14.71 10.33
CA ILE A 145 23.78 -15.74 9.94
C ILE A 145 24.45 -17.12 9.95
N GLU A 146 25.61 -17.28 9.33
CA GLU A 146 26.33 -18.57 9.31
C GLU A 146 26.65 -19.07 10.72
N GLU A 147 27.26 -18.24 11.57
CA GLU A 147 27.60 -18.61 12.96
C GLU A 147 26.34 -19.01 13.75
N TYR A 148 25.23 -18.28 13.56
CA TYR A 148 23.98 -18.62 14.23
C TYR A 148 23.41 -19.97 13.76
N LEU A 149 23.50 -20.28 12.47
CA LEU A 149 23.01 -21.53 11.90
C LEU A 149 23.88 -22.74 12.30
N GLU A 150 25.19 -22.54 12.47
CA GLU A 150 26.08 -23.55 13.04
C GLU A 150 25.69 -23.91 14.48
N GLN A 151 25.31 -22.91 15.27
CA GLN A 151 24.85 -23.09 16.65
C GLN A 151 23.41 -23.63 16.76
N HIS A 152 22.60 -23.48 15.69
CA HIS A 152 21.19 -23.86 15.68
C HIS A 152 20.83 -24.72 14.46
N PRO A 153 21.35 -25.97 14.36
CA PRO A 153 21.14 -26.85 13.21
C PRO A 153 19.68 -27.32 13.04
N ARG A 154 18.81 -27.04 14.02
CA ARG A 154 17.39 -27.44 14.06
C ARG A 154 16.49 -26.79 13.00
N TYR A 155 16.92 -25.66 12.42
CA TYR A 155 16.11 -24.94 11.43
C TYR A 155 16.27 -25.59 10.05
N SER A 156 15.18 -26.13 9.50
CA SER A 156 15.16 -26.81 8.21
C SER A 156 14.93 -25.86 7.03
N ASN A 157 14.28 -24.71 7.29
CA ASN A 157 13.95 -23.73 6.28
C ASN A 157 14.44 -22.36 6.74
N VAL A 158 15.50 -21.86 6.12
CA VAL A 158 16.13 -20.59 6.48
C VAL A 158 15.97 -19.62 5.34
N LEU A 159 15.43 -18.45 5.64
CA LEU A 159 15.15 -17.39 4.68
C LEU A 159 16.02 -16.18 5.02
N LEU A 160 16.53 -15.52 4.00
CA LEU A 160 17.09 -14.17 4.09
C LEU A 160 16.28 -13.25 3.19
N ILE A 161 15.70 -12.20 3.75
CA ILE A 161 14.95 -11.20 3.00
C ILE A 161 15.88 -10.00 2.79
N THR A 162 16.40 -9.87 1.57
CA THR A 162 17.26 -8.76 1.15
C THR A 162 17.10 -8.46 -0.34
N GLY A 163 17.16 -7.19 -0.69
CA GLY A 163 17.27 -6.75 -2.07
C GLY A 163 18.71 -6.72 -2.60
N ASP A 164 19.69 -7.05 -1.76
CA ASP A 164 21.11 -6.95 -2.11
C ASP A 164 21.57 -8.12 -2.98
N VAL A 165 22.10 -7.78 -4.15
CA VAL A 165 22.55 -8.74 -5.16
C VAL A 165 23.80 -9.50 -4.70
N ARG A 166 24.69 -8.86 -3.92
CA ARG A 166 25.94 -9.47 -3.45
C ARG A 166 25.69 -10.42 -2.28
N MET A 167 24.76 -10.10 -1.39
CA MET A 167 24.30 -11.05 -0.37
C MET A 167 23.56 -12.24 -1.01
N THR A 168 22.79 -11.99 -2.06
CA THR A 168 22.17 -13.07 -2.85
C THR A 168 23.25 -13.99 -3.43
N GLU A 169 24.27 -13.42 -4.08
CA GLU A 169 25.40 -14.17 -4.65
C GLU A 169 26.16 -15.00 -3.59
N TYR A 170 26.33 -14.47 -2.38
CA TYR A 170 26.99 -15.17 -1.27
C TYR A 170 26.28 -16.49 -0.93
N PHE A 171 24.94 -16.46 -0.85
CA PHE A 171 24.14 -17.64 -0.49
C PHE A 171 23.65 -18.47 -1.68
N SER A 172 24.06 -18.15 -2.91
CA SER A 172 23.68 -18.91 -4.11
C SER A 172 24.34 -20.30 -4.21
N SER A 173 25.32 -20.62 -3.35
CA SER A 173 25.96 -21.93 -3.35
C SER A 173 24.93 -23.05 -3.09
N PRO A 174 24.97 -24.18 -3.82
CA PRO A 174 24.11 -25.33 -3.56
C PRO A 174 24.24 -25.90 -2.13
N GLU A 175 25.37 -25.63 -1.45
CA GLU A 175 25.65 -26.06 -0.08
C GLU A 175 25.00 -25.13 0.97
N SER A 176 24.54 -23.94 0.55
CA SER A 176 23.88 -22.97 1.43
C SER A 176 22.50 -23.46 1.85
N LYS A 177 22.23 -23.42 3.15
CA LYS A 177 20.90 -23.67 3.72
C LYS A 177 19.96 -22.47 3.62
N VAL A 178 20.48 -21.30 3.23
CA VAL A 178 19.76 -20.02 3.24
C VAL A 178 19.15 -19.74 1.86
N LYS A 179 17.83 -19.60 1.82
CA LYS A 179 17.08 -19.16 0.63
C LYS A 179 16.90 -17.66 0.67
N VAL A 180 17.32 -16.96 -0.38
CA VAL A 180 17.27 -15.50 -0.45
C VAL A 180 16.03 -15.04 -1.20
N TYR A 181 15.30 -14.07 -0.64
CA TYR A 181 14.12 -13.46 -1.22
C TYR A 181 14.28 -11.94 -1.28
N LYS A 182 13.84 -11.33 -2.38
CA LYS A 182 13.95 -9.89 -2.62
C LYS A 182 13.15 -9.06 -1.60
N ASP A 183 12.01 -9.57 -1.18
CA ASP A 183 11.07 -8.89 -0.29
C ASP A 183 10.23 -9.88 0.53
N ILE A 184 9.51 -9.36 1.52
CA ILE A 184 8.70 -10.16 2.46
C ILE A 184 7.59 -10.92 1.72
N ASN A 185 6.99 -10.34 0.68
CA ASN A 185 5.89 -10.95 -0.06
C ASN A 185 6.36 -12.16 -0.89
N ALA A 186 7.54 -12.06 -1.51
CA ALA A 186 8.17 -13.18 -2.20
C ALA A 186 8.45 -14.35 -1.25
N ALA A 187 8.93 -14.05 -0.04
CA ALA A 187 9.14 -15.07 1.00
C ALA A 187 7.81 -15.71 1.44
N LEU A 188 6.78 -14.91 1.74
CA LEU A 188 5.45 -15.40 2.13
C LEU A 188 4.84 -16.31 1.05
N LYS A 189 4.91 -15.91 -0.23
CA LYS A 189 4.38 -16.72 -1.34
C LYS A 189 5.08 -18.08 -1.40
N SER A 190 6.39 -18.12 -1.24
CA SER A 190 7.14 -19.39 -1.25
C SER A 190 6.78 -20.29 -0.08
N LEU A 191 6.55 -19.73 1.11
CA LEU A 191 6.17 -20.51 2.29
C LEU A 191 4.77 -21.09 2.16
N LEU A 192 3.84 -20.33 1.59
CA LEU A 192 2.45 -20.77 1.40
C LEU A 192 2.32 -21.84 0.32
N LEU A 193 3.08 -21.73 -0.78
CA LEU A 193 3.09 -22.74 -1.84
C LEU A 193 3.74 -24.06 -1.38
N ASN A 194 4.80 -23.99 -0.58
CA ASN A 194 5.45 -25.18 -0.02
C ASN A 194 4.60 -25.90 1.05
N GLY A 195 3.53 -25.26 1.55
CA GLY A 195 2.56 -25.85 2.48
C GLY A 195 1.42 -26.62 1.79
N ALA A 196 1.33 -26.59 0.45
CA ALA A 196 0.25 -27.23 -0.31
C ALA A 196 0.60 -28.64 -0.82
N ASP A 197 1.83 -29.11 -0.66
CA ASP A 197 2.27 -30.45 -1.07
C ASP A 197 2.10 -31.49 0.05
N SER A 198 0.83 -31.81 0.33
CA SER A 198 0.45 -33.12 0.86
C SER A 198 -0.87 -33.53 0.21
N GLY A 199 -0.78 -33.84 -1.08
CA GLY A 199 -1.90 -34.26 -1.93
C GLY A 199 -1.45 -34.34 -3.38
N GLY A 200 -0.51 -35.24 -3.66
CA GLY A 200 0.14 -35.31 -4.96
C GLY A 200 -0.79 -35.70 -6.10
N ILE A 201 -0.49 -35.16 -7.28
CA ILE A 201 -0.48 -35.92 -8.54
C ILE A 201 0.75 -35.47 -9.32
N ALA A 202 1.62 -36.43 -9.62
CA ALA A 202 2.85 -36.26 -10.36
C ALA A 202 2.57 -35.88 -11.83
N GLU A 203 3.23 -34.84 -12.33
CA GLU A 203 3.38 -34.63 -13.77
C GLU A 203 4.61 -35.39 -14.27
N ASN A 204 4.37 -36.55 -14.89
CA ASN A 204 5.31 -37.18 -15.80
C ASN A 204 4.90 -36.80 -17.23
N GLY A 205 5.86 -36.35 -18.03
CA GLY A 205 5.66 -35.88 -19.39
C GLY A 205 5.49 -36.96 -20.46
N ASN A 206 5.33 -36.45 -21.69
CA ASN A 206 5.38 -37.13 -23.00
C ASN A 206 4.24 -38.14 -23.25
N ASP A 207 3.48 -38.15 -24.34
CA ASP A 207 3.61 -37.59 -25.69
C ASP A 207 2.23 -37.79 -26.42
N PRO A 208 2.09 -37.77 -27.76
CA PRO A 208 1.15 -36.95 -28.53
C PRO A 208 -0.13 -37.70 -28.97
N PHE A 209 -1.17 -36.99 -29.44
CA PHE A 209 -2.09 -37.61 -30.42
C PHE A 209 -2.78 -36.63 -31.36
N GLU A 210 -2.75 -37.05 -32.62
CA GLU A 210 -3.25 -36.40 -33.83
C GLU A 210 -4.77 -36.19 -33.86
N SER A 211 -5.14 -35.01 -34.36
CA SER A 211 -6.04 -34.81 -35.49
C SER A 211 -7.04 -35.93 -35.85
N ARG A 212 -8.34 -35.70 -35.59
CA ARG A 212 -9.41 -36.18 -36.48
C ARG A 212 -10.37 -35.06 -36.83
N ASN A 213 -10.23 -34.67 -38.09
CA ASN A 213 -11.05 -33.77 -38.87
C ASN A 213 -12.23 -34.55 -39.46
N VAL A 214 -13.46 -34.02 -39.37
CA VAL A 214 -14.53 -34.35 -40.33
C VAL A 214 -15.36 -33.09 -40.60
N ASN A 215 -15.09 -32.51 -41.78
CA ASN A 215 -15.99 -31.88 -42.75
C ASN A 215 -17.03 -30.87 -42.22
N GLY A 216 -17.04 -29.61 -42.62
CA GLY A 216 -16.57 -29.02 -43.86
C GLY A 216 -17.73 -28.32 -44.55
N ILE A 217 -17.92 -27.03 -44.27
CA ILE A 217 -18.55 -26.07 -45.17
C ILE A 217 -17.72 -24.78 -45.05
N SER A 218 -16.91 -24.50 -46.05
CA SER A 218 -16.58 -23.11 -46.40
C SER A 218 -17.58 -22.72 -47.47
N PRO A 219 -18.26 -21.58 -47.31
CA PRO A 219 -17.68 -20.40 -47.95
C PRO A 219 -17.91 -19.13 -47.15
N THR A 220 -16.86 -18.34 -46.96
CA THR A 220 -16.74 -16.96 -47.44
C THR A 220 -15.78 -16.19 -46.56
N LYS A 221 -14.80 -15.55 -47.21
CA LYS A 221 -14.12 -14.37 -46.68
C LYS A 221 -15.17 -13.39 -46.14
N ARG A 222 -15.38 -13.34 -44.83
CA ARG A 222 -16.09 -12.28 -44.14
C ARG A 222 -15.27 -11.83 -42.93
N ASN A 223 -14.72 -10.63 -43.08
CA ASN A 223 -14.39 -9.66 -42.05
C ASN A 223 -13.40 -10.08 -40.94
N ALA A 224 -12.13 -9.78 -41.17
CA ALA A 224 -11.07 -9.74 -40.19
C ALA A 224 -11.20 -8.57 -39.17
N ASN A 225 -12.39 -8.30 -38.62
CA ASN A 225 -12.60 -7.19 -37.67
C ASN A 225 -13.83 -7.34 -36.76
N LEU A 226 -14.17 -8.57 -36.32
CA LEU A 226 -14.95 -8.74 -35.10
C LEU A 226 -14.05 -9.36 -34.05
N ILE A 227 -13.43 -8.52 -33.24
CA ILE A 227 -12.94 -8.94 -31.93
C ILE A 227 -14.18 -9.38 -31.14
N ASP A 228 -14.21 -10.66 -30.74
CA ASP A 228 -15.38 -11.26 -30.08
C ASP A 228 -15.53 -10.71 -28.66
N ILE A 229 -16.64 -10.00 -28.41
CA ILE A 229 -16.99 -9.47 -27.09
C ILE A 229 -17.07 -10.60 -26.06
N ASN A 230 -17.55 -11.79 -26.45
CA ASN A 230 -17.60 -12.93 -25.52
C ASN A 230 -16.19 -13.39 -25.14
N ALA A 231 -15.24 -13.39 -26.07
CA ALA A 231 -13.86 -13.72 -25.76
C ALA A 231 -13.23 -12.68 -24.81
N LEU A 232 -13.54 -11.39 -24.94
CA LEU A 232 -13.11 -10.37 -23.98
C LEU A 232 -13.68 -10.66 -22.58
N ILE A 233 -14.98 -10.92 -22.49
CA ILE A 233 -15.66 -11.21 -21.22
C ILE A 233 -15.06 -12.45 -20.57
N ASP A 234 -14.84 -13.51 -21.34
CA ASP A 234 -14.23 -14.75 -20.85
C ASP A 234 -12.79 -14.52 -20.40
N ASP A 235 -11.99 -13.77 -21.15
CA ASP A 235 -10.61 -13.44 -20.76
C ASP A 235 -10.58 -12.61 -19.46
N LEU A 236 -11.45 -11.62 -19.31
CA LEU A 236 -11.56 -10.80 -18.09
C LEU A 236 -12.00 -11.65 -16.88
N ASN A 237 -13.01 -12.50 -17.06
CA ASN A 237 -13.50 -13.39 -16.00
C ASN A 237 -12.42 -14.40 -15.55
N ASN A 238 -11.62 -14.90 -16.48
CA ASN A 238 -10.56 -15.86 -16.21
C ASN A 238 -9.19 -15.20 -15.95
N SER A 239 -9.16 -13.88 -15.69
CA SER A 239 -7.89 -13.23 -15.38
C SER A 239 -7.35 -13.68 -14.01
N HIS A 240 -6.13 -14.21 -13.98
CA HIS A 240 -5.54 -14.81 -12.77
C HIS A 240 -4.40 -13.99 -12.14
N SER A 241 -4.00 -12.87 -12.75
CA SER A 241 -2.99 -11.97 -12.20
C SER A 241 -3.07 -10.59 -12.84
N PHE A 242 -2.57 -9.56 -12.16
CA PHE A 242 -2.49 -8.19 -12.69
C PHE A 242 -1.76 -8.13 -14.04
N LEU A 243 -0.63 -8.82 -14.19
CA LEU A 243 0.10 -8.88 -15.47
C LEU A 243 -0.75 -9.47 -16.59
N ASN A 244 -1.54 -10.49 -16.28
CA ASN A 244 -2.45 -11.09 -17.24
C ASN A 244 -3.61 -10.14 -17.58
N THR A 245 -4.17 -9.41 -16.61
CA THR A 245 -5.17 -8.36 -16.85
C THR A 245 -4.64 -7.27 -17.81
N HIS A 246 -3.44 -6.75 -17.58
CA HIS A 246 -2.82 -5.78 -18.49
C HIS A 246 -2.62 -6.35 -19.91
N SER A 247 -2.26 -7.63 -20.02
CA SER A 247 -2.08 -8.31 -21.31
C SER A 247 -3.42 -8.45 -22.05
N ILE A 248 -4.50 -8.74 -21.32
CA ILE A 248 -5.87 -8.79 -21.86
C ILE A 248 -6.27 -7.39 -22.34
N VAL A 249 -6.17 -6.36 -21.50
CA VAL A 249 -6.49 -4.98 -21.90
C VAL A 249 -5.68 -4.55 -23.13
N ALA A 250 -4.38 -4.87 -23.19
CA ALA A 250 -3.54 -4.58 -24.34
C ALA A 250 -3.99 -5.32 -25.62
N LYS A 251 -4.50 -6.55 -25.50
CA LYS A 251 -5.06 -7.35 -26.61
C LYS A 251 -6.34 -6.73 -27.17
N TYR A 252 -7.17 -6.10 -26.32
CA TYR A 252 -8.48 -5.56 -26.70
C TYR A 252 -8.52 -4.03 -26.85
N LYS A 253 -7.40 -3.32 -26.65
CA LYS A 253 -7.34 -1.84 -26.64
C LYS A 253 -7.87 -1.16 -27.91
N ASP A 254 -7.75 -1.83 -29.06
CA ASP A 254 -8.12 -1.30 -30.39
C ASP A 254 -9.55 -1.71 -30.79
N MET A 255 -10.29 -2.36 -29.89
CA MET A 255 -11.68 -2.74 -30.09
C MET A 255 -12.58 -1.50 -30.22
N ASP A 256 -13.52 -1.53 -31.16
CA ASP A 256 -14.51 -0.47 -31.32
C ASP A 256 -15.58 -0.55 -30.22
N ILE A 257 -15.32 0.15 -29.13
CA ILE A 257 -16.20 0.26 -27.96
C ILE A 257 -17.43 1.15 -28.25
N SER A 258 -17.39 1.97 -29.31
CA SER A 258 -18.42 2.97 -29.64
C SER A 258 -19.80 2.36 -29.96
N ASN A 259 -19.81 1.10 -30.41
CA ASN A 259 -20.99 0.42 -30.93
C ASN A 259 -21.42 -0.77 -30.05
N LEU A 260 -21.01 -0.81 -28.78
CA LEU A 260 -21.42 -1.87 -27.86
C LEU A 260 -22.95 -1.86 -27.66
N SER A 261 -23.55 -3.05 -27.63
CA SER A 261 -24.92 -3.17 -27.15
C SER A 261 -24.95 -2.90 -25.63
N LEU A 262 -26.10 -2.45 -25.12
CA LEU A 262 -26.29 -2.24 -23.68
C LEU A 262 -25.97 -3.51 -22.87
N GLY A 263 -26.40 -4.67 -23.37
CA GLY A 263 -26.16 -5.96 -22.72
C GLY A 263 -24.69 -6.35 -22.71
N ASP A 264 -23.97 -6.10 -23.80
CA ASP A 264 -22.54 -6.40 -23.89
C ASP A 264 -21.70 -5.48 -23.01
N ALA A 265 -22.01 -4.18 -23.00
CA ALA A 265 -21.37 -3.23 -22.10
C ALA A 265 -21.57 -3.63 -20.64
N ARG A 266 -22.79 -4.00 -20.25
CA ARG A 266 -23.08 -4.48 -18.89
C ARG A 266 -22.29 -5.74 -18.54
N ARG A 267 -22.19 -6.72 -19.45
CA ARG A 267 -21.42 -7.95 -19.21
C ARG A 267 -19.92 -7.72 -19.09
N ILE A 268 -19.35 -6.81 -19.91
CA ILE A 268 -17.95 -6.40 -19.78
C ILE A 268 -17.74 -5.74 -18.42
N LEU A 269 -18.65 -4.85 -18.04
CA LEU A 269 -18.58 -4.17 -16.77
C LEU A 269 -18.71 -5.18 -15.60
N GLU A 270 -19.66 -6.11 -15.66
CA GLU A 270 -19.82 -7.13 -14.65
C GLU A 270 -18.56 -8.00 -14.48
N ALA A 271 -17.91 -8.40 -15.60
CA ALA A 271 -16.66 -9.16 -15.57
C ALA A 271 -15.51 -8.39 -14.87
N CYS A 272 -15.42 -7.08 -15.10
CA CYS A 272 -14.40 -6.23 -14.47
C CYS A 272 -14.56 -6.12 -12.95
N ILE A 273 -15.80 -6.13 -12.43
CA ILE A 273 -16.06 -6.02 -10.99
C ILE A 273 -16.01 -7.37 -10.29
N ASN A 274 -16.59 -8.41 -10.91
CA ASN A 274 -16.68 -9.74 -10.31
C ASN A 274 -15.33 -10.47 -10.26
N ASN A 275 -14.38 -10.12 -11.13
CA ASN A 275 -13.02 -10.61 -11.03
C ASN A 275 -12.16 -9.71 -10.13
N SER A 276 -11.75 -10.23 -8.98
CA SER A 276 -10.93 -9.51 -7.99
C SER A 276 -9.59 -9.00 -8.52
N GLN A 277 -8.98 -9.68 -9.50
CA GLN A 277 -7.72 -9.22 -10.11
C GLN A 277 -7.96 -7.99 -10.97
N VAL A 278 -9.04 -8.02 -11.77
CA VAL A 278 -9.41 -6.91 -12.66
C VAL A 278 -9.88 -5.70 -11.85
N SER A 279 -10.79 -5.92 -10.91
CA SER A 279 -11.35 -4.89 -10.02
C SER A 279 -10.25 -4.11 -9.28
N TYR A 280 -9.22 -4.81 -8.78
CA TYR A 280 -8.13 -4.19 -8.02
C TYR A 280 -7.24 -3.25 -8.86
N VAL A 281 -7.17 -3.46 -10.18
CA VAL A 281 -6.34 -2.66 -11.09
C VAL A 281 -7.15 -1.72 -11.98
N LEU A 282 -8.45 -1.52 -11.72
CA LEU A 282 -9.28 -0.58 -12.50
C LEU A 282 -8.79 0.87 -12.44
N THR A 283 -8.02 1.22 -11.41
CA THR A 283 -7.35 2.54 -11.28
C THR A 283 -6.06 2.65 -12.09
N ASP A 284 -5.51 1.54 -12.59
CA ASP A 284 -4.27 1.56 -13.37
C ASP A 284 -4.50 2.23 -14.73
N LYS A 285 -3.51 2.98 -15.20
CA LYS A 285 -3.67 3.94 -16.29
C LYS A 285 -4.26 3.34 -17.58
N ASP A 286 -3.80 2.16 -17.97
CA ASP A 286 -4.23 1.47 -19.19
C ASP A 286 -5.59 0.80 -19.03
N VAL A 287 -5.83 0.13 -17.90
CA VAL A 287 -7.10 -0.50 -17.56
C VAL A 287 -8.20 0.56 -17.41
N ASN A 288 -7.94 1.63 -16.67
CA ASN A 288 -8.84 2.76 -16.52
C ASN A 288 -9.18 3.40 -17.87
N ARG A 289 -8.18 3.61 -18.73
CA ARG A 289 -8.39 4.18 -20.07
C ARG A 289 -9.28 3.31 -20.94
N PHE A 290 -9.26 1.99 -20.74
CA PHE A 290 -10.09 1.04 -21.47
C PHE A 290 -11.53 0.96 -20.91
N VAL A 291 -11.68 0.79 -19.59
CA VAL A 291 -12.97 0.52 -18.95
C VAL A 291 -13.79 1.79 -18.71
N ARG A 292 -13.16 2.90 -18.34
CA ARG A 292 -13.85 4.14 -17.95
C ARG A 292 -14.76 4.72 -19.04
N PRO A 293 -14.39 4.73 -20.34
CA PRO A 293 -15.29 5.19 -21.40
C PRO A 293 -16.57 4.36 -21.49
N ILE A 294 -16.48 3.04 -21.29
CA ILE A 294 -17.65 2.13 -21.25
C ILE A 294 -18.53 2.53 -20.09
N PHE A 295 -17.97 2.63 -18.88
CA PHE A 295 -18.72 3.02 -17.69
C PHE A 295 -19.44 4.36 -17.90
N ILE A 296 -18.74 5.43 -18.33
CA ILE A 296 -19.35 6.77 -18.50
C ILE A 296 -20.52 6.74 -19.49
N HIS A 297 -20.42 5.95 -20.57
CA HIS A 297 -21.45 5.87 -21.59
C HIS A 297 -22.71 5.15 -21.09
N TYR A 298 -22.55 4.07 -20.31
CA TYR A 298 -23.65 3.22 -19.86
C TYR A 298 -24.07 3.42 -18.41
N GLN A 299 -23.41 4.31 -17.66
CA GLN A 299 -23.63 4.49 -16.22
C GLN A 299 -25.08 4.74 -15.84
N LYS A 300 -25.90 5.39 -16.68
CA LYS A 300 -27.31 5.71 -16.40
C LYS A 300 -28.23 4.48 -16.43
N SER A 301 -27.77 3.40 -17.03
CA SER A 301 -28.53 2.16 -17.21
C SER A 301 -28.24 1.10 -16.16
N LEU A 302 -27.19 1.30 -15.36
CA LEU A 302 -26.85 0.46 -14.21
C LEU A 302 -27.85 0.71 -13.09
N ASP A 303 -28.17 -0.32 -12.32
CA ASP A 303 -28.85 -0.11 -11.04
C ASP A 303 -27.90 0.53 -10.00
N ASP A 304 -28.42 0.85 -8.82
CA ASP A 304 -27.64 1.58 -7.81
C ASP A 304 -26.54 0.71 -7.20
N ASP A 305 -26.75 -0.60 -7.08
CA ASP A 305 -25.74 -1.53 -6.55
C ASP A 305 -24.58 -1.69 -7.55
N GLU A 306 -24.90 -1.89 -8.82
CA GLU A 306 -23.94 -1.97 -9.92
C GLU A 306 -23.15 -0.66 -10.07
N TYR A 307 -23.83 0.48 -10.05
CA TYR A 307 -23.18 1.78 -10.13
C TYR A 307 -22.25 2.02 -8.93
N SER A 308 -22.69 1.67 -7.72
CA SER A 308 -21.92 1.84 -6.48
C SER A 308 -20.65 0.98 -6.49
N ALA A 309 -20.75 -0.29 -6.88
CA ALA A 309 -19.60 -1.17 -6.99
C ALA A 309 -18.55 -0.63 -7.99
N TYR A 310 -19.03 0.04 -9.04
CA TYR A 310 -18.20 0.65 -10.07
C TYR A 310 -17.44 1.88 -9.61
N VAL A 311 -18.14 2.83 -9.00
CA VAL A 311 -17.50 4.06 -8.49
C VAL A 311 -16.55 3.70 -7.34
N ASP A 312 -16.86 2.70 -6.53
CA ASP A 312 -15.97 2.18 -5.49
C ASP A 312 -14.67 1.62 -6.08
N ALA A 313 -14.77 0.75 -7.08
CA ALA A 313 -13.59 0.12 -7.69
C ALA A 313 -12.74 1.12 -8.50
N LEU A 314 -13.35 2.19 -9.04
CA LEU A 314 -12.64 3.27 -9.72
C LEU A 314 -12.15 4.38 -8.79
N GLY A 315 -12.50 4.33 -7.49
CA GLY A 315 -12.21 5.40 -6.53
C GLY A 315 -12.89 6.73 -6.88
N LEU A 316 -14.06 6.67 -7.51
CA LEU A 316 -14.86 7.83 -7.90
C LEU A 316 -15.93 8.17 -6.84
N PRO A 317 -16.38 9.43 -6.78
CA PRO A 317 -17.54 9.79 -5.97
C PRO A 317 -18.81 9.16 -6.54
N ASN A 318 -19.79 8.91 -5.67
CA ASN A 318 -21.09 8.42 -6.07
C ASN A 318 -22.07 9.59 -6.24
N ASP A 319 -22.46 9.86 -7.48
CA ASP A 319 -23.35 10.98 -7.79
C ASP A 319 -24.84 10.67 -7.56
N ARG A 320 -25.18 9.42 -7.23
CA ARG A 320 -26.57 8.97 -7.09
C ARG A 320 -27.13 9.19 -5.69
N LEU A 321 -28.46 9.24 -5.63
CA LEU A 321 -29.22 9.28 -4.39
C LEU A 321 -29.89 7.92 -4.19
N ASP A 322 -30.07 7.52 -2.94
CA ASP A 322 -30.88 6.36 -2.60
C ASP A 322 -32.37 6.62 -2.89
N ALA A 323 -33.19 5.57 -2.75
CA ALA A 323 -34.64 5.66 -2.95
C ALA A 323 -35.34 6.68 -2.02
N SER A 324 -34.69 7.10 -0.93
CA SER A 324 -35.18 8.09 0.04
C SER A 324 -34.69 9.52 -0.26
N GLY A 325 -33.87 9.70 -1.30
CA GLY A 325 -33.27 10.98 -1.67
C GLY A 325 -32.00 11.34 -0.88
N HIS A 326 -31.45 10.42 -0.10
CA HIS A 326 -30.18 10.61 0.61
C HIS A 326 -28.99 10.26 -0.28
N VAL A 327 -27.84 10.84 0.03
CA VAL A 327 -26.59 10.59 -0.71
C VAL A 327 -26.12 9.17 -0.44
N LEU A 328 -25.84 8.42 -1.50
CA LEU A 328 -25.08 7.18 -1.42
C LEU A 328 -23.61 7.56 -1.43
N LEU A 329 -22.87 7.24 -0.36
CA LEU A 329 -21.43 7.50 -0.33
C LEU A 329 -20.70 6.34 -1.00
N SER A 330 -19.77 6.63 -1.91
CA SER A 330 -18.82 5.61 -2.35
C SER A 330 -17.91 5.20 -1.18
N ARG A 331 -17.17 4.11 -1.35
CA ARG A 331 -16.17 3.65 -0.38
C ARG A 331 -15.13 4.72 -0.11
N CYS A 332 -14.61 5.41 -1.13
CA CYS A 332 -13.62 6.46 -0.93
C CYS A 332 -14.21 7.67 -0.18
N GLU A 333 -15.45 8.05 -0.50
CA GLU A 333 -16.15 9.12 0.22
C GLU A 333 -16.46 8.74 1.67
N SER A 334 -16.84 7.48 1.91
CA SER A 334 -17.09 6.93 3.24
C SER A 334 -15.80 6.87 4.07
N GLU A 335 -14.69 6.43 3.48
CA GLU A 335 -13.37 6.40 4.13
C GLU A 335 -12.89 7.81 4.47
N ALA A 336 -13.02 8.77 3.55
CA ALA A 336 -12.67 10.17 3.78
C ALA A 336 -13.56 10.81 4.86
N TYR A 337 -14.88 10.61 4.79
CA TYR A 337 -15.83 11.07 5.78
C TYR A 337 -15.53 10.48 7.17
N ASN A 338 -15.29 9.17 7.26
CA ASN A 338 -14.95 8.52 8.53
C ASN A 338 -13.63 9.05 9.08
N THR A 339 -12.61 9.25 8.24
CA THR A 339 -11.33 9.82 8.66
C THR A 339 -11.52 11.23 9.23
N PHE A 340 -12.33 12.05 8.55
CA PHE A 340 -12.70 13.38 9.03
C PHE A 340 -13.44 13.32 10.36
N VAL A 341 -14.48 12.49 10.48
CA VAL A 341 -15.28 12.35 11.70
C VAL A 341 -14.44 11.83 12.87
N GLN A 342 -13.57 10.83 12.65
CA GLN A 342 -12.68 10.32 13.70
C GLN A 342 -11.64 11.37 14.10
N GLY A 343 -11.09 12.12 13.15
CA GLY A 343 -10.22 13.26 13.43
C GLY A 343 -10.92 14.30 14.30
N LEU A 344 -12.14 14.68 13.92
CA LEU A 344 -12.97 15.63 14.65
C LEU A 344 -13.32 15.12 16.06
N ILE A 345 -13.80 13.87 16.19
CA ILE A 345 -14.14 13.25 17.48
C ILE A 345 -12.93 13.15 18.39
N SER A 346 -11.79 12.67 17.89
CA SER A 346 -10.54 12.58 18.64
C SER A 346 -10.11 13.96 19.17
N HIS A 347 -10.28 15.00 18.35
CA HIS A 347 -9.97 16.38 18.76
C HIS A 347 -10.97 16.93 19.79
N ILE A 348 -12.27 16.61 19.67
CA ILE A 348 -13.31 17.01 20.64
C ILE A 348 -13.14 16.30 21.99
N GLN A 349 -12.80 15.00 21.98
CA GLN A 349 -12.65 14.18 23.18
C GLN A 349 -11.48 14.61 24.09
N SER A 350 -10.61 15.51 23.62
CA SER A 350 -9.51 16.10 24.39
C SER A 350 -9.92 17.18 25.44
N ARG A 351 -11.24 17.41 25.63
CA ARG A 351 -11.97 18.14 26.72
C ARG A 351 -12.23 19.66 26.57
N SER A 352 -13.49 20.06 26.83
CA SER A 352 -13.90 20.95 27.95
C SER A 352 -15.45 20.90 28.18
N PHE A 353 -15.92 21.11 29.42
CA PHE A 353 -17.34 21.01 29.85
C PHE A 353 -18.21 22.24 29.51
N GLY A 354 -17.85 23.02 28.48
CA GLY A 354 -18.52 24.31 28.15
C GLY A 354 -18.81 24.53 26.67
N SER A 355 -18.71 23.50 25.85
CA SER A 355 -18.88 23.58 24.40
C SER A 355 -20.31 23.29 23.97
N SER A 356 -20.82 24.05 22.99
CA SER A 356 -22.12 23.80 22.35
C SER A 356 -21.92 23.45 20.87
N ILE A 357 -22.56 22.38 20.40
CA ILE A 357 -22.54 21.97 19.00
C ILE A 357 -23.47 22.89 18.20
N SER A 358 -23.01 23.39 17.06
CA SER A 358 -23.83 24.10 16.10
C SER A 358 -24.75 23.10 15.39
N THR A 359 -26.05 23.37 15.38
CA THR A 359 -27.07 22.54 14.70
C THR A 359 -27.76 23.27 13.56
N ASP A 360 -27.38 24.52 13.29
CA ASP A 360 -27.93 25.32 12.20
C ASP A 360 -27.22 24.95 10.90
N VAL A 361 -27.95 24.27 10.02
CA VAL A 361 -27.43 23.74 8.75
C VAL A 361 -26.99 24.86 7.81
N ASP A 362 -27.76 25.95 7.73
CA ASP A 362 -27.48 27.07 6.82
C ASP A 362 -26.25 27.85 7.30
N GLU A 363 -26.11 28.03 8.62
CA GLU A 363 -24.92 28.67 9.22
C GLU A 363 -23.66 27.83 9.00
N ILE A 364 -23.76 26.50 9.20
CA ILE A 364 -22.66 25.56 8.96
C ILE A 364 -22.27 25.61 7.49
N GLU A 365 -23.23 25.50 6.57
CA GLU A 365 -22.95 25.48 5.13
C GLU A 365 -22.22 26.75 4.68
N SER A 366 -22.73 27.91 5.10
CA SER A 366 -22.13 29.22 4.82
C SER A 366 -20.69 29.33 5.31
N GLN A 367 -20.41 28.87 6.53
CA GLN A 367 -19.06 28.95 7.09
C GLN A 367 -18.08 27.99 6.43
N ILE A 368 -18.48 26.76 6.10
CA ILE A 368 -17.58 25.86 5.37
C ILE A 368 -17.32 26.40 3.97
N SER A 369 -18.33 26.91 3.25
CA SER A 369 -18.10 27.53 1.93
C SER A 369 -17.11 28.69 2.00
N ARG A 370 -17.13 29.46 3.10
CA ARG A 370 -16.14 30.51 3.34
C ARG A 370 -14.73 29.94 3.51
N LEU A 371 -14.56 28.87 4.29
CA LEU A 371 -13.26 28.22 4.49
C LEU A 371 -12.71 27.63 3.18
N VAL A 372 -13.56 26.99 2.37
CA VAL A 372 -13.20 26.49 1.03
C VAL A 372 -12.70 27.62 0.14
N SER A 373 -13.35 28.79 0.18
CA SER A 373 -12.90 29.95 -0.60
C SER A 373 -11.53 30.47 -0.17
N TYR A 374 -11.18 30.35 1.12
CA TYR A 374 -9.86 30.73 1.64
C TYR A 374 -8.77 29.74 1.26
N GLU A 375 -9.04 28.43 1.29
CA GLU A 375 -8.09 27.42 0.81
C GLU A 375 -7.81 27.56 -0.70
N ALA A 376 -8.84 27.88 -1.49
CA ALA A 376 -8.69 28.08 -2.93
C ALA A 376 -7.72 29.23 -3.27
N ILE A 377 -7.63 30.24 -2.39
CA ILE A 377 -6.71 31.38 -2.53
C ILE A 377 -5.33 31.02 -1.97
N ASP A 378 -5.26 30.39 -0.80
CA ASP A 378 -4.03 29.84 -0.22
C ASP A 378 -4.30 28.51 0.48
N LYS A 379 -3.67 27.45 -0.03
CA LYS A 379 -3.72 26.08 0.50
C LYS A 379 -3.28 25.91 1.96
N ASN A 380 -2.76 26.97 2.60
CA ASN A 380 -2.36 26.97 4.01
C ASN A 380 -3.26 27.86 4.89
N ALA A 381 -4.28 28.51 4.33
CA ALA A 381 -5.09 29.50 5.05
C ALA A 381 -6.07 28.89 6.06
N VAL A 382 -6.37 27.59 5.93
CA VAL A 382 -7.37 26.90 6.77
C VAL A 382 -6.68 25.91 7.71
N THR A 383 -6.99 26.01 9.00
CA THR A 383 -6.53 25.10 10.05
C THR A 383 -7.66 24.23 10.59
N TRP A 384 -7.31 23.14 11.27
CA TRP A 384 -8.29 22.29 11.95
C TRP A 384 -9.09 23.05 13.03
N ARG A 385 -8.50 24.12 13.58
CA ARG A 385 -9.20 25.03 14.48
C ARG A 385 -10.32 25.79 13.78
N ASP A 386 -10.09 26.29 12.57
CA ASP A 386 -11.11 27.02 11.82
C ASP A 386 -12.29 26.10 11.45
N VAL A 387 -11.99 24.87 11.05
CA VAL A 387 -13.01 23.84 10.75
C VAL A 387 -13.80 23.44 11.99
N ALA A 388 -13.13 23.21 13.12
CA ALA A 388 -13.81 22.83 14.37
C ALA A 388 -14.75 23.93 14.89
N PHE A 389 -14.39 25.21 14.69
CA PHE A 389 -15.24 26.33 15.10
C PHE A 389 -16.53 26.49 14.28
N VAL A 390 -16.61 25.89 13.10
CA VAL A 390 -17.87 25.83 12.35
C VAL A 390 -18.90 24.97 13.09
N PHE A 391 -18.44 23.84 13.63
CA PHE A 391 -19.33 22.85 14.24
C PHE A 391 -19.50 23.03 15.74
N ILE A 392 -18.58 23.72 16.43
CA ILE A 392 -18.60 23.82 17.89
C ILE A 392 -18.26 25.24 18.33
N LYS A 393 -19.21 25.84 19.06
CA LYS A 393 -19.09 27.18 19.65
C LYS A 393 -18.61 27.07 21.10
N ASN A 394 -17.64 27.92 21.44
CA ASN A 394 -17.02 28.08 22.77
C ASN A 394 -16.27 26.84 23.31
N GLY A 395 -15.16 27.07 24.02
CA GLY A 395 -14.47 26.02 24.79
C GLY A 395 -13.69 24.98 23.97
N VAL A 396 -13.41 25.23 22.69
CA VAL A 396 -12.67 24.30 21.83
C VAL A 396 -11.20 24.70 21.72
N SER A 397 -10.31 23.83 22.16
CA SER A 397 -8.89 23.87 21.79
C SER A 397 -8.65 22.88 20.65
N ALA A 398 -8.84 23.34 19.41
CA ALA A 398 -8.47 22.56 18.24
C ALA A 398 -7.05 22.91 17.79
N SER A 399 -6.37 21.92 17.20
CA SER A 399 -5.01 22.09 16.71
C SER A 399 -4.93 23.22 15.67
N SER A 400 -3.93 24.08 15.79
CA SER A 400 -3.55 25.03 14.72
C SER A 400 -2.77 24.36 13.60
N SER A 401 -2.65 23.03 13.62
CA SER A 401 -2.09 22.27 12.51
C SER A 401 -2.91 22.51 11.26
N LYS A 402 -2.19 22.58 10.14
CA LYS A 402 -2.77 22.82 8.83
C LYS A 402 -3.68 21.67 8.45
N VAL A 403 -4.77 22.00 7.77
CA VAL A 403 -5.51 20.99 7.01
C VAL A 403 -4.62 20.59 5.83
N THR A 404 -4.37 19.29 5.66
CA THR A 404 -3.55 18.78 4.54
C THR A 404 -4.24 19.08 3.21
N PRO A 405 -3.49 19.50 2.16
CA PRO A 405 -4.08 19.78 0.85
C PRO A 405 -4.77 18.52 0.29
N GLY A 406 -6.08 18.61 0.05
CA GLY A 406 -6.93 17.48 -0.35
C GLY A 406 -8.28 17.48 0.35
N CYS A 407 -8.33 17.94 1.60
CA CYS A 407 -9.53 17.87 2.45
C CYS A 407 -10.74 18.66 1.92
N PHE A 408 -10.56 19.63 1.01
CA PHE A 408 -11.67 20.35 0.37
C PHE A 408 -11.51 20.58 -1.15
N ARG A 409 -10.72 19.77 -1.87
CA ARG A 409 -10.52 19.99 -3.32
C ARG A 409 -11.71 19.54 -4.16
N THR A 410 -12.48 20.50 -4.66
CA THR A 410 -13.29 20.37 -5.88
C THR A 410 -12.42 20.65 -7.12
N SER A 411 -11.81 19.62 -7.73
CA SER A 411 -11.40 19.72 -9.14
C SER A 411 -10.98 18.38 -9.72
N TYR A 412 -11.73 17.88 -10.72
CA TYR A 412 -11.13 17.18 -11.85
C TYR A 412 -11.13 18.12 -13.06
N PRO A 413 -9.98 18.46 -13.65
CA PRO A 413 -9.95 19.10 -14.96
C PRO A 413 -10.08 18.02 -16.04
N TYR A 414 -11.01 18.16 -16.99
CA TYR A 414 -10.77 18.16 -18.45
C TYR A 414 -12.12 18.22 -19.23
N TRP A 415 -12.41 19.45 -19.70
CA TRP A 415 -13.12 19.91 -20.92
C TRP A 415 -14.60 19.64 -21.23
N THR A 416 -15.24 20.79 -21.50
CA THR A 416 -16.49 21.12 -22.18
C THR A 416 -16.69 20.49 -23.56
N THR A 417 -17.91 20.05 -23.86
CA THR A 417 -18.64 20.37 -25.11
C THR A 417 -20.15 20.22 -24.93
N GLY A 418 -20.93 21.24 -25.32
CA GLY A 418 -22.27 21.08 -25.90
C GLY A 418 -23.49 21.20 -24.97
N ALA A 419 -24.12 22.39 -25.00
CA ALA A 419 -25.50 22.76 -24.65
C ALA A 419 -26.49 21.64 -24.23
N THR A 420 -27.25 21.81 -23.13
CA THR A 420 -28.45 22.66 -23.13
C THR A 420 -28.89 23.04 -21.71
N LYS A 421 -29.40 24.27 -21.58
CA LYS A 421 -30.00 24.83 -20.36
C LYS A 421 -31.24 24.04 -19.91
N SER A 422 -31.26 23.54 -18.68
CA SER A 422 -32.43 23.71 -17.80
C SER A 422 -32.11 23.40 -16.33
N LYS A 423 -32.30 24.44 -15.49
CA LYS A 423 -32.60 24.45 -14.06
C LYS A 423 -31.55 23.90 -13.07
N GLN A 424 -31.03 24.84 -12.26
CA GLN A 424 -30.43 24.65 -10.94
C GLN A 424 -31.24 23.66 -10.06
N PRO A 425 -30.56 22.88 -9.21
CA PRO A 425 -29.96 23.41 -7.99
C PRO A 425 -28.49 23.00 -7.82
N SER A 426 -27.57 23.96 -7.84
CA SER A 426 -26.19 23.71 -7.43
C SER A 426 -26.05 24.02 -5.94
N LEU A 427 -26.56 23.12 -5.09
CA LEU A 427 -26.10 23.02 -3.71
C LEU A 427 -24.69 22.43 -3.78
N ALA A 428 -23.73 23.19 -3.25
CA ALA A 428 -22.33 22.82 -3.21
C ALA A 428 -22.19 21.57 -2.31
N ARG A 429 -22.17 20.38 -2.92
CA ARG A 429 -21.92 19.14 -2.18
C ARG A 429 -20.45 19.11 -1.77
N TYR A 430 -20.24 19.02 -0.47
CA TYR A 430 -18.94 18.84 0.15
C TYR A 430 -18.30 17.54 -0.33
N HIS A 431 -17.13 17.65 -0.96
CA HIS A 431 -16.26 16.53 -1.25
C HIS A 431 -15.02 16.66 -0.37
N PHE A 432 -14.89 15.75 0.59
CA PHE A 432 -13.70 15.57 1.42
C PHE A 432 -12.86 14.46 0.79
N VAL A 433 -11.61 14.75 0.40
CA VAL A 433 -10.64 13.77 -0.10
C VAL A 433 -9.56 13.52 0.94
#